data_AF-C3MY59-F1
#
_entry.id   AF-C3MY59-F1
#
_cell.length_a   1.000
_cell.length_b   1.000
_cell.length_c   1.000
_cell.angle_alpha   90.00
_cell.angle_beta   90.00
_cell.angle_gamma   90.00
#
_symmetry.space_group_name_H-M   'P 1'
#
loop_
_entity.id
_entity.type
_entity.pdbx_description
1 polymer ?
#
loop_
_entity_poly.entity_id
_entity_poly.type
_entity_poly.pdbx_seq_one_letter_code
_entity_poly.pdbx_strand_id
1 'polypeptide(L)' 'MNLLKFDWDRLEEMIEEILNARMRTYAFYEYLIVNEKHILVKIYDEVKGQIIHVFTLKLELRNDKLEVSGVN' A
#
# COMPACT_ATOMS: atom_id res chain seq x y z
N MET A 1 14.16 5.84 10.20
CA MET A 1 14.18 4.65 9.31
C MET A 1 13.95 5.11 7.86
N ASN A 2 14.39 4.35 6.85
CA ASN A 2 14.35 4.74 5.44
C ASN A 2 13.76 3.59 4.62
N LEU A 3 12.66 3.83 3.91
CA LEU A 3 11.94 2.82 3.12
C LEU A 3 12.81 2.16 2.05
N LEU A 4 13.78 2.87 1.48
CA LEU A 4 14.70 2.31 0.48
C LEU A 4 15.69 1.29 1.06
N LYS A 5 15.71 1.13 2.39
CA LYS A 5 16.55 0.17 3.12
C LYS A 5 15.73 -0.90 3.82
N PHE A 6 14.41 -0.89 3.65
CA PHE A 6 13.58 -1.96 4.20
C PHE A 6 13.82 -3.27 3.45
N ASP A 7 13.67 -4.35 4.20
CA ASP A 7 13.45 -5.65 3.60
C ASP A 7 12.06 -5.67 2.92
N TRP A 8 12.00 -6.24 1.72
CA TRP A 8 10.79 -6.20 0.90
C TRP A 8 9.63 -6.97 1.56
N ASP A 9 9.90 -8.15 2.12
CA ASP A 9 8.88 -8.97 2.78
C ASP A 9 8.29 -8.20 3.97
N ARG A 10 9.14 -7.60 4.81
CA ARG A 10 8.69 -6.76 5.93
C ARG A 10 7.85 -5.57 5.47
N LEU A 11 8.20 -4.95 4.34
CA LEU A 11 7.44 -3.81 3.84
C LEU A 11 6.05 -4.23 3.35
N GLU A 12 5.97 -5.38 2.67
CA GLU A 12 4.71 -5.96 2.21
C GLU A 12 3.80 -6.31 3.37
N GLU A 13 4.32 -6.97 4.41
CA GLU A 13 3.57 -7.24 5.65
C GLU A 13 2.94 -5.96 6.23
N MET A 14 3.71 -4.87 6.30
CA MET A 14 3.20 -3.59 6.82
C MET A 14 2.11 -2.96 5.92
N ILE A 15 2.21 -3.13 4.60
CA ILE A 15 1.18 -2.67 3.67
C ILE A 15 -0.09 -3.52 3.85
N GLU A 16 0.04 -4.83 3.89
CA GLU A 16 -1.08 -5.76 4.07
C GLU A 16 -1.81 -5.54 5.38
N GLU A 17 -1.10 -5.28 6.48
CA GLU A 17 -1.72 -4.91 7.76
C GLU A 17 -2.63 -3.67 7.62
N ILE A 18 -2.19 -2.66 6.89
CA ILE A 18 -2.98 -1.43 6.66
C ILE A 18 -4.21 -1.72 5.81
N LEU A 19 -4.05 -2.50 4.75
CA LEU A 19 -5.13 -2.87 3.84
C LEU A 19 -6.16 -3.74 4.57
N ASN A 20 -5.74 -4.81 5.24
CA ASN A 20 -6.61 -5.73 5.97
C ASN A 20 -7.35 -5.06 7.13
N ALA A 21 -6.77 -4.02 7.73
CA ALA A 21 -7.44 -3.23 8.77
C ALA A 21 -8.57 -2.32 8.24
N ARG A 22 -8.59 -2.02 6.94
CA ARG A 22 -9.47 -0.98 6.35
C ARG A 22 -10.33 -1.47 5.18
N MET A 23 -9.93 -2.57 4.54
CA MET A 23 -10.59 -3.16 3.39
C MET A 23 -10.96 -4.61 3.67
N ARG A 24 -12.14 -5.02 3.21
CA ARG A 24 -12.59 -6.41 3.34
C ARG A 24 -12.17 -7.28 2.17
N THR A 25 -12.08 -6.71 0.97
CA THR A 25 -11.81 -7.44 -0.27
C THR A 25 -11.06 -6.55 -1.25
N TYR A 26 -10.10 -7.12 -1.95
CA TYR A 26 -9.42 -6.61 -3.14
C TYR A 26 -8.84 -7.83 -3.87
N ALA A 27 -8.53 -7.70 -5.15
CA ALA A 27 -7.91 -8.79 -5.92
C ALA A 27 -6.40 -8.83 -5.67
N PHE A 28 -5.71 -7.71 -5.91
CA PHE A 28 -4.29 -7.54 -5.62
C PHE A 28 -3.95 -6.05 -5.47
N TYR A 29 -2.74 -5.76 -5.01
CA TYR A 29 -2.19 -4.42 -4.97
C TYR A 29 -0.81 -4.38 -5.63
N GLU A 30 -0.42 -3.20 -6.08
CA GLU A 30 0.94 -2.89 -6.51
C GLU A 30 1.43 -1.68 -5.70
N TYR A 31 2.73 -1.54 -5.49
CA TYR A 31 3.26 -0.39 -4.75
C TYR A 31 4.57 0.14 -5.31
N LEU A 32 4.83 1.42 -5.02
CA LEU A 32 6.03 2.14 -5.40
C LEU A 32 6.54 2.95 -4.22
N ILE A 33 7.80 2.72 -3.83
CA ILE A 33 8.51 3.61 -2.90
C ILE A 33 8.89 4.89 -3.66
N VAL A 34 8.20 5.99 -3.34
CA VAL A 34 8.40 7.29 -4.00
C VAL A 34 9.66 7.98 -3.49
N ASN A 35 9.93 7.85 -2.19
CA ASN A 35 11.12 8.37 -1.52
C ASN A 35 11.31 7.65 -0.18
N GLU A 36 12.28 8.10 0.62
CA GLU A 36 12.63 7.48 1.91
C GLU A 36 11.48 7.34 2.92
N LYS A 37 10.37 8.09 2.73
CA LYS A 37 9.23 8.13 3.64
C LYS A 37 7.88 7.82 3.00
N HIS A 38 7.76 7.87 1.67
CA HIS A 38 6.44 7.78 1.02
C HIS A 38 6.32 6.59 0.09
N ILE A 39 5.14 5.97 0.12
CA ILE A 39 4.76 4.87 -0.77
C ILE A 39 3.44 5.21 -1.43
N LEU A 40 3.30 4.86 -2.70
CA LEU A 40 2.01 4.80 -3.37
C LEU A 40 1.61 3.35 -3.52
N VAL A 41 0.41 3.00 -3.07
CA VAL A 41 -0.15 1.65 -3.16
C VAL A 41 -1.39 1.72 -4.03
N LYS A 42 -1.34 1.12 -5.22
CA LYS A 42 -2.50 0.98 -6.11
C LYS A 42 -3.24 -0.29 -5.77
N ILE A 43 -4.54 -0.21 -5.65
CA ILE A 43 -5.40 -1.35 -5.30
C ILE A 43 -6.31 -1.66 -6.47
N TYR A 44 -6.39 -2.94 -6.79
CA TYR A 44 -7.16 -3.47 -7.91
C TYR A 44 -8.21 -4.45 -7.42
N ASP A 45 -9.33 -4.49 -8.12
CA ASP A 45 -10.40 -5.45 -7.90
C ASP A 45 -10.73 -6.16 -9.21
N GLU A 46 -11.35 -7.33 -9.13
CA GLU A 46 -11.79 -8.10 -10.28
C GLU A 46 -13.31 -8.14 -10.34
N VAL A 47 -13.88 -7.45 -11.33
CA VAL A 47 -15.32 -7.38 -11.53
C VAL A 47 -15.67 -7.98 -12.89
N LYS A 48 -16.42 -9.09 -12.89
CA LYS A 48 -16.83 -9.81 -14.12
C LYS A 48 -15.64 -10.22 -15.01
N GLY A 49 -14.53 -10.64 -14.40
CA GLY A 49 -13.32 -11.03 -15.13
C GLY A 49 -12.50 -9.87 -15.68
N GLN A 50 -12.80 -8.63 -15.28
CA GLN A 50 -12.02 -7.44 -15.63
C GLN A 50 -11.33 -6.88 -14.39
N ILE A 51 -10.02 -6.66 -14.51
CA ILE A 51 -9.24 -5.96 -13.50
C ILE A 51 -9.53 -4.47 -13.61
N ILE A 52 -10.01 -3.89 -12.52
CA ILE A 52 -10.27 -2.45 -12.39
C ILE A 52 -9.36 -1.87 -11.31
N HIS A 53 -8.78 -0.71 -11.58
CA HIS A 53 -8.13 0.10 -10.56
C HIS A 53 -9.22 0.75 -9.70
N VAL A 54 -9.17 0.56 -8.38
CA VAL A 54 -10.20 1.08 -7.47
C VAL A 54 -9.79 2.43 -6.89
N PHE A 55 -8.59 2.49 -6.31
CA PHE A 55 -7.98 3.72 -5.78
C PHE A 55 -6.49 3.52 -5.52
N THR A 56 -5.81 4.62 -5.23
CA THR A 56 -4.41 4.66 -4.82
C THR A 56 -4.29 5.25 -3.42
N LEU A 57 -3.71 4.50 -2.50
CA LEU A 57 -3.33 5.02 -1.18
C LEU A 57 -1.95 5.65 -1.24
N LYS A 58 -1.81 6.79 -0.57
CA LYS A 58 -0.52 7.35 -0.21
C LYS A 58 -0.22 7.00 1.23
N LEU A 59 0.87 6.26 1.45
CA LEU A 59 1.36 5.90 2.78
C LEU A 59 2.60 6.72 3.12
N GLU A 60 2.75 7.05 4.39
CA GLU A 60 3.90 7.74 4.95
C GLU A 60 4.47 6.96 6.13
N LEU A 61 5.79 6.79 6.17
CA LEU A 61 6.50 6.19 7.28
C LEU A 61 6.68 7.23 8.40
N ARG A 62 5.99 7.01 9.53
CA ARG A 62 6.05 7.84 10.74
C ARG A 62 6.28 6.97 11.97
N ASN A 63 7.27 7.31 12.78
CA ASN A 63 7.60 6.57 14.02
C ASN A 63 7.65 5.05 13.81
N ASP A 64 8.33 4.62 12.74
CA ASP A 64 8.52 3.22 12.38
C ASP A 64 7.23 2.46 11.99
N LYS A 65 6.16 3.17 11.68
CA LYS A 65 4.90 2.63 11.17
C LYS A 65 4.48 3.31 9.88
N LEU A 66 3.83 2.56 9.00
CA LEU A 66 3.16 3.15 7.84
C LEU A 66 1.80 3.73 8.29
N GLU A 67 1.50 4.93 7.82
CA GLU A 67 0.25 5.61 8.06
C GLU A 67 -0.35 6.11 6.74
N VAL A 68 -1.68 6.10 6.62
CA VAL A 68 -2.36 6.66 5.45
C VAL A 68 -2.26 8.18 5.50
N SER A 69 -1.62 8.78 4.48
CA SER A 69 -1.47 10.23 4.33
C SER A 69 -2.33 10.82 3.22
N GLY A 70 -2.95 9.99 2.36
CA GLY A 70 -3.88 10.44 1.32
C GLY A 70 -4.50 9.28 0.54
N VAL A 71 -5.57 9.58 -0.21
CA VAL A 71 -6.28 8.65 -1.10
C VAL A 71 -6.60 9.39 -2.39
N ASN A 72 -6.31 8.78 -3.54
CA ASN A 72 -6.61 9.31 -4.88
C ASN A 72 -7.33 8.27 -5.73
#